data_AF-A0AAV4G469-F1
#
_entry.id   AF-A0AAV4G469-F1
#
_cell.length_a   1.000
_cell.length_b   1.000
_cell.length_c   1.000
_cell.angle_alpha   90.00
_cell.angle_beta   90.00
_cell.angle_gamma   90.00
#
_symmetry.space_group_name_H-M   'P 1'
#
loop_
_entity.id
_entity.type
_entity.pdbx_description
1 polymer ?
#
loop_
_entity_poly.entity_id
_entity_poly.type
_entity_poly.pdbx_seq_one_letter_code
_entity_poly.pdbx_strand_id
1 'polypeptide(L)'
;MAGLDKVGTYPGETTKAYPEKYDVRAMPPQPNVLRPGQLPETEIRKFFDEGFLLIENFFEKDELDACRLDVEKCVDDLAQVLFKAGKITNLHLDAGLFERLTLIEREYPDANVLLHKPRTKHYLYEGFRNLWANERLLNLIEQLIGPDIMGNPVWNVRPKVPGNESLVIAWHQDAGYTDNELYGLMVPTTWIPLLDANKENGCLELQEHTAFAVNFLLSYVKRLVVVVAVFVALAVVVVVVVVVVVVVVIVALAVVVVVVAVVVGVLVVVVVVVVVTLVVVVVEVVVVALLVVVVVALLVVVVVVEVVVVVVVALVAVVVVVVVVVVVVKVVVVVVVFVLALVGVVGVVL
;
A
#
# COMPACT_ATOMS: atom_id res chain seq x y z
N MET A 1 -17.17 -2.17 24.83
CA MET A 1 -16.31 -1.50 25.83
C MET A 1 -17.21 -1.02 26.94
N ALA A 2 -16.87 -1.27 28.20
CA ALA A 2 -17.63 -0.76 29.33
C ALA A 2 -17.59 0.77 29.28
N GLY A 3 -18.75 1.43 29.37
CA GLY A 3 -18.81 2.89 29.44
C GLY A 3 -18.28 3.38 30.79
N LEU A 4 -17.80 4.62 30.81
CA LEU A 4 -17.49 5.31 32.06
C LEU A 4 -18.76 5.40 32.92
N ASP A 5 -18.60 5.27 34.23
CA ASP A 5 -19.67 5.51 35.18
C ASP A 5 -20.03 7.01 35.25
N LYS A 6 -20.99 7.36 36.13
CA LYS A 6 -21.49 8.73 36.29
C LYS A 6 -20.41 9.74 36.73
N VAL A 7 -19.24 9.28 37.14
CA VAL A 7 -18.14 10.09 37.70
C VAL A 7 -16.93 10.11 36.74
N GLY A 8 -17.03 9.43 35.59
CA GLY A 8 -15.96 9.41 34.59
C GLY A 8 -14.89 8.35 34.88
N THR A 9 -15.16 7.39 35.77
CA THR A 9 -14.28 6.24 36.06
C THR A 9 -14.80 4.98 35.40
N TYR A 10 -13.94 4.01 35.11
CA TYR A 10 -14.42 2.70 34.67
C TYR A 10 -15.05 1.97 35.86
N PRO A 11 -16.16 1.22 35.68
CA PRO A 11 -16.69 0.37 36.72
C PRO A 11 -15.60 -0.58 37.27
N GLY A 12 -15.39 -0.57 38.59
CA GLY A 12 -14.33 -1.34 39.26
C GLY A 12 -12.98 -0.62 39.35
N GLU A 13 -12.82 0.57 38.79
CA GLU A 13 -11.60 1.36 38.95
C GLU A 13 -11.44 1.81 40.42
N THR A 14 -10.25 1.60 40.99
CA THR A 14 -9.92 2.00 42.36
C THR A 14 -8.46 2.38 42.47
N THR A 15 -8.17 3.38 43.29
CA THR A 15 -6.79 3.77 43.67
C THR A 15 -6.34 3.09 44.96
N LYS A 16 -7.21 2.32 45.61
CA LYS A 16 -6.90 1.62 46.85
C LYS A 16 -6.03 0.40 46.54
N ALA A 17 -4.89 0.31 47.19
CA ALA A 17 -3.95 -0.80 47.07
C ALA A 17 -3.69 -1.42 48.44
N TYR A 18 -3.32 -2.70 48.45
CA TYR A 18 -3.04 -3.49 49.66
C TYR A 18 -1.70 -4.23 49.57
N PRO A 19 -0.58 -3.54 49.29
CA PRO A 19 0.72 -4.20 49.10
C PRO A 19 1.15 -5.03 50.31
N GLU A 20 0.75 -4.62 51.52
CA GLU A 20 1.01 -5.34 52.77
C GLU A 20 0.33 -6.71 52.87
N LYS A 21 -0.60 -7.02 51.96
CA LYS A 21 -1.27 -8.31 51.86
C LYS A 21 -0.53 -9.31 50.98
N TYR A 22 0.52 -8.89 50.27
CA TYR A 22 1.21 -9.68 49.25
C TYR A 22 2.73 -9.73 49.43
N ASP A 23 3.25 -9.27 50.58
CA ASP A 23 4.66 -9.37 50.92
C ASP A 23 4.87 -10.02 52.28
N VAL A 24 6.12 -10.08 52.73
CA VAL A 24 6.53 -10.77 53.97
C VAL A 24 5.75 -10.35 55.22
N ARG A 25 5.12 -9.16 55.23
CA ARG A 25 4.26 -8.70 56.33
C ARG A 25 2.96 -9.50 56.44
N ALA A 26 2.52 -10.11 55.33
CA ALA A 26 1.36 -11.00 55.27
C ALA A 26 1.69 -12.46 55.58
N MET A 27 2.98 -12.83 55.69
CA MET A 27 3.39 -14.21 55.88
C MET A 27 2.87 -14.77 57.21
N PRO A 28 2.05 -15.84 57.20
CA PRO A 28 1.60 -16.48 58.43
C PRO A 28 2.79 -17.07 59.23
N PRO A 29 2.65 -17.24 60.56
CA PRO A 29 3.61 -18.00 61.34
C PRO A 29 3.79 -19.41 60.77
N GLN A 30 5.04 -19.82 60.52
CA GLN A 30 5.32 -21.11 59.92
C GLN A 30 5.39 -22.23 60.98
N PRO A 31 4.97 -23.45 60.64
CA PRO A 31 4.97 -24.57 61.59
C PRO A 31 6.39 -25.07 61.86
N ASN A 32 6.64 -25.52 63.10
CA ASN A 32 7.93 -26.13 63.48
C ASN A 32 8.09 -27.57 62.96
N VAL A 33 6.98 -28.23 62.62
CA VAL A 33 6.95 -29.60 62.10
C VAL A 33 6.13 -29.58 60.81
N LEU A 34 6.76 -29.96 59.71
CA LEU A 34 6.13 -29.93 58.39
C LEU A 34 5.20 -31.12 58.18
N ARG A 35 3.97 -30.84 57.71
CA ARG A 35 3.06 -31.84 57.16
C ARG A 35 3.42 -32.17 55.70
N PRO A 36 2.95 -33.31 55.15
CA PRO A 36 3.12 -33.61 53.74
C PRO A 36 2.69 -32.45 52.85
N GLY A 37 3.53 -32.08 51.88
CA GLY A 37 3.33 -30.94 50.99
C GLY A 37 3.83 -29.59 51.51
N GLN A 38 4.09 -29.46 52.81
CA GLN A 38 4.64 -28.22 53.36
C GLN A 38 6.13 -28.07 53.06
N LEU A 39 6.54 -26.82 52.89
CA LEU A 39 7.91 -26.44 52.59
C LEU A 39 8.59 -25.76 53.80
N PRO A 40 9.93 -25.74 53.85
CA PRO A 40 10.66 -24.96 54.84
C PRO A 40 10.28 -23.47 54.79
N GLU A 41 10.36 -22.78 55.94
CA GLU A 41 10.08 -21.33 56.02
C GLU A 41 10.85 -20.52 54.97
N THR A 42 12.09 -20.91 54.66
CA THR A 42 12.90 -20.23 53.66
C THR A 42 12.28 -20.24 52.27
N GLU A 43 11.61 -21.32 51.88
CA GLU A 43 10.89 -21.38 50.60
C GLU A 43 9.60 -20.57 50.69
N ILE A 44 8.84 -20.67 51.78
CA ILE A 44 7.63 -19.86 51.95
C ILE A 44 7.96 -18.37 51.91
N ARG A 45 9.07 -17.95 52.51
CA ARG A 45 9.54 -16.57 52.45
C ARG A 45 9.83 -16.11 51.02
N LYS A 46 10.41 -16.95 50.16
CA LYS A 46 10.61 -16.62 48.73
C LYS A 46 9.30 -16.30 48.03
N PHE A 47 8.21 -16.99 48.34
CA PHE A 47 6.88 -16.66 47.78
C PHE A 47 6.52 -15.19 48.05
N PHE A 48 6.73 -14.73 49.28
CA PHE A 48 6.38 -13.37 49.69
C PHE A 48 7.39 -12.32 49.21
N ASP A 49 8.66 -12.69 49.04
CA ASP A 49 9.70 -11.79 48.54
C ASP A 49 9.66 -11.65 47.00
N GLU A 50 9.42 -12.74 46.28
CA GLU A 50 9.50 -12.81 44.81
C GLU A 50 8.12 -12.81 44.13
N GLY A 51 7.07 -13.22 44.83
CA GLY A 51 5.68 -13.27 44.34
C GLY A 51 5.24 -14.62 43.77
N PHE A 52 6.10 -15.64 43.74
CA PHE A 52 5.77 -16.98 43.25
C PHE A 52 6.67 -18.07 43.85
N LEU A 53 6.28 -19.34 43.67
CA LEU A 53 7.10 -20.51 43.93
C LEU A 53 7.03 -21.48 42.76
N LEU A 54 8.18 -22.04 42.40
CA LEU A 54 8.29 -23.18 41.49
C LEU A 54 8.65 -24.41 42.32
N ILE A 55 7.76 -25.40 42.34
CA ILE A 55 7.95 -26.63 43.11
C ILE A 55 7.94 -27.79 42.13
N GLU A 56 9.11 -28.38 41.93
CA GLU A 56 9.27 -29.54 41.05
C GLU A 56 8.73 -30.80 41.73
N ASN A 57 8.10 -31.69 40.94
CA ASN A 57 7.65 -33.01 41.36
C ASN A 57 6.73 -33.00 42.61
N PHE A 58 5.88 -31.97 42.75
CA PHE A 58 4.93 -31.88 43.88
C PHE A 58 3.81 -32.92 43.83
N PHE A 59 3.33 -33.19 42.61
CA PHE A 59 2.31 -34.19 42.33
C PHE A 59 2.93 -35.46 41.75
N GLU A 60 2.40 -36.59 42.18
CA GLU A 60 2.72 -37.90 41.62
C GLU A 60 2.15 -38.04 40.22
N LYS A 61 2.78 -38.89 39.40
CA LYS A 61 2.36 -39.12 38.02
C LYS A 61 0.89 -39.51 37.91
N ASP A 62 0.43 -40.41 38.77
CA ASP A 62 -0.94 -40.94 38.74
C ASP A 62 -1.99 -39.88 39.11
N GLU A 63 -1.64 -38.91 39.97
CA GLU A 63 -2.52 -37.78 40.31
C GLU A 63 -2.73 -36.86 39.09
N LEU A 64 -1.67 -36.63 38.31
CA LEU A 64 -1.75 -35.84 37.08
C LEU A 64 -2.39 -36.63 35.94
N ASP A 65 -2.18 -37.94 35.85
CA ASP A 65 -2.83 -38.81 34.86
C ASP A 65 -4.35 -38.85 35.03
N ALA A 66 -4.84 -38.88 36.27
CA ALA A 66 -6.27 -38.74 36.54
C ALA A 66 -6.85 -37.43 35.97
N CYS A 67 -6.10 -36.33 36.05
CA CYS A 67 -6.49 -35.05 35.46
C CYS A 67 -6.39 -35.07 33.93
N ARG A 68 -5.40 -35.74 33.34
CA ARG A 68 -5.28 -35.95 31.88
C ARG A 68 -6.49 -36.69 31.33
N LEU A 69 -6.94 -37.75 31.99
CA LEU A 69 -8.16 -38.48 31.64
C LEU A 69 -9.42 -37.60 31.71
N ASP A 70 -9.47 -36.64 32.64
CA ASP A 70 -10.56 -35.67 32.70
C ASP A 70 -10.51 -34.66 31.56
N VAL A 71 -9.32 -34.21 31.14
CA VAL A 71 -9.15 -33.40 29.93
C VAL A 71 -9.59 -34.18 28.69
N GLU A 72 -9.26 -35.46 28.57
CA GLU A 72 -9.71 -36.31 27.46
C GLU A 72 -11.23 -36.35 27.36
N LYS A 73 -11.93 -36.51 28.50
CA LYS A 73 -13.40 -36.42 28.55
C LYS A 73 -13.91 -35.05 28.11
N CYS A 74 -13.25 -33.97 28.51
CA CYS A 74 -13.63 -32.62 28.08
C CYS A 74 -13.49 -32.45 26.56
N VAL A 75 -12.38 -32.94 25.98
CA VAL A 75 -12.14 -32.89 24.53
C VAL A 75 -13.15 -33.76 23.80
N ASP A 76 -13.48 -34.94 24.33
CA ASP A 76 -14.48 -35.82 23.75
C ASP A 76 -15.88 -35.18 23.76
N ASP A 77 -16.30 -34.62 24.89
CA ASP A 77 -17.58 -33.90 25.02
C ASP A 77 -17.66 -32.74 24.00
N LEU A 78 -16.58 -31.98 23.82
CA LEU A 78 -16.49 -30.91 22.82
C LEU A 78 -16.57 -31.45 21.38
N ALA A 79 -15.81 -32.49 21.06
CA ALA A 79 -15.80 -33.12 19.74
C ALA A 79 -17.19 -33.62 19.34
N GLN A 80 -17.89 -34.29 20.27
CA GLN A 80 -19.25 -34.79 20.04
C GLN A 80 -20.24 -33.65 19.75
N VAL A 81 -20.16 -32.55 20.52
CA VAL A 81 -21.00 -31.37 20.29
C VAL A 81 -20.76 -30.77 18.92
N LEU A 82 -19.49 -30.57 18.55
CA LEU A 82 -19.11 -29.98 17.26
C LEU A 82 -19.48 -30.90 16.08
N PHE A 83 -19.27 -32.21 16.21
CA PHE A 83 -19.61 -33.19 15.17
C PHE A 83 -21.11 -33.27 14.95
N LYS A 84 -21.90 -33.36 16.02
CA LYS A 84 -23.38 -33.35 15.94
C LYS A 84 -23.92 -32.05 15.33
N ALA A 85 -23.23 -30.93 15.54
CA ALA A 85 -23.55 -29.64 14.94
C ALA A 85 -23.03 -29.48 13.50
N GLY A 86 -22.36 -30.49 12.93
CA GLY A 86 -21.76 -30.43 11.59
C GLY A 86 -20.61 -29.44 11.45
N LYS A 87 -19.94 -29.09 12.56
CA LYS A 87 -18.81 -28.15 12.59
C LYS A 87 -17.45 -28.81 12.35
N ILE A 88 -17.36 -30.11 12.62
CA ILE A 88 -16.21 -30.95 12.29
C ILE A 88 -16.72 -32.21 11.59
N THR A 89 -15.88 -32.80 10.75
CA THR A 89 -16.19 -33.98 9.94
C THR A 89 -15.60 -35.27 10.51
N ASN A 90 -14.67 -35.18 11.45
CA ASN A 90 -14.05 -36.31 12.12
C ASN A 90 -13.96 -36.06 13.64
N LEU A 91 -14.23 -37.09 14.44
CA LEU A 91 -14.08 -37.07 15.89
C LEU A 91 -12.62 -37.24 16.35
N HIS A 92 -11.72 -37.65 15.45
CA HIS A 92 -10.29 -37.88 15.68
C HIS A 92 -10.03 -38.84 16.85
N LEU A 93 -10.73 -39.98 16.88
CA LEU A 93 -10.68 -40.96 17.98
C LEU A 93 -9.35 -41.71 18.09
N ASP A 94 -8.55 -41.69 17.03
CA ASP A 94 -7.23 -42.28 16.91
C ASP A 94 -6.11 -41.35 17.40
N ALA A 95 -6.41 -40.07 17.63
CA ALA A 95 -5.45 -39.09 18.12
C ALA A 95 -5.32 -39.12 19.66
N GLY A 96 -4.10 -38.89 20.15
CA GLY A 96 -3.82 -38.77 21.58
C GLY A 96 -4.35 -37.48 22.19
N LEU A 97 -4.28 -37.39 23.52
CA LEU A 97 -4.77 -36.25 24.31
C LEU A 97 -4.22 -34.90 23.83
N PHE A 98 -2.92 -34.85 23.50
CA PHE A 98 -2.23 -33.60 23.16
C PHE A 98 -2.39 -33.21 21.68
N GLU A 99 -2.81 -34.13 20.82
CA GLU A 99 -2.98 -33.93 19.38
C GLU A 99 -4.45 -33.71 19.00
N ARG A 100 -5.38 -34.40 19.66
CA ARG A 100 -6.79 -34.45 19.25
C ARG A 100 -7.44 -33.07 19.18
N LEU A 101 -7.22 -32.22 20.19
CA LEU A 101 -7.74 -30.85 20.17
C LEU A 101 -7.13 -30.01 19.04
N THR A 102 -5.84 -30.21 18.72
CA THR A 102 -5.18 -29.52 17.60
C THR A 102 -5.78 -29.93 16.25
N LEU A 103 -6.20 -31.18 16.09
CA LEU A 103 -6.89 -31.64 14.88
C LEU A 103 -8.29 -31.03 14.76
N ILE A 104 -9.03 -30.98 15.87
CA ILE A 104 -10.36 -30.33 15.94
C ILE A 104 -10.25 -28.83 15.61
N GLU A 105 -9.26 -28.14 16.17
CA GLU A 105 -8.99 -26.71 15.93
C GLU A 105 -8.79 -26.38 14.44
N ARG A 106 -8.20 -27.29 13.65
CA ARG A 106 -8.00 -27.10 12.20
C ARG A 106 -9.30 -27.06 11.40
N GLU A 107 -10.33 -27.75 11.87
CA GLU A 107 -11.67 -27.75 11.25
C GLU A 107 -12.56 -26.65 11.84
N TYR A 108 -12.41 -26.37 13.14
CA TYR A 108 -13.17 -25.37 13.88
C TYR A 108 -12.23 -24.45 14.68
N PRO A 109 -11.83 -23.30 14.11
CA PRO A 109 -10.98 -22.34 14.81
C PRO A 109 -11.59 -21.89 16.14
N ASP A 110 -10.74 -21.73 17.15
CA ASP A 110 -11.07 -21.38 18.54
C ASP A 110 -11.83 -22.47 19.32
N ALA A 111 -11.73 -23.74 18.89
CA ALA A 111 -12.22 -24.87 19.66
C ALA A 111 -11.55 -24.94 21.05
N ASN A 112 -10.26 -24.62 21.13
CA ASN A 112 -9.51 -24.55 22.38
C ASN A 112 -10.12 -23.57 23.42
N VAL A 113 -10.71 -22.46 22.98
CA VAL A 113 -11.40 -21.47 23.84
C VAL A 113 -12.64 -22.08 24.48
N LEU A 114 -13.36 -22.96 23.77
CA LEU A 114 -14.53 -23.65 24.31
C LEU A 114 -14.17 -24.65 25.42
N LEU A 115 -12.94 -25.16 25.40
CA LEU A 115 -12.41 -26.03 26.46
C LEU A 115 -11.90 -25.25 27.67
N HIS A 116 -11.70 -23.92 27.57
CA HIS A 116 -11.11 -23.08 28.62
C HIS A 116 -11.85 -23.21 29.96
N LYS A 117 -13.18 -23.27 29.86
CA LYS A 117 -14.09 -23.70 30.91
C LYS A 117 -15.00 -24.72 30.24
N PRO A 118 -14.85 -26.02 30.49
CA PRO A 118 -15.71 -27.02 29.87
C PRO A 118 -17.15 -26.82 30.38
N ARG A 119 -17.92 -25.99 29.67
CA ARG A 119 -19.29 -25.57 30.03
C ARG A 119 -20.31 -26.68 29.77
N THR A 120 -19.86 -27.80 29.22
CA THR A 120 -20.68 -28.96 28.92
C THR A 120 -21.25 -29.60 30.18
N LYS A 121 -20.60 -29.41 31.35
CA LYS A 121 -21.03 -30.00 32.63
C LYS A 121 -20.95 -29.00 33.78
N HIS A 122 -21.95 -29.00 34.65
CA HIS A 122 -22.02 -28.13 35.84
C HIS A 122 -21.23 -28.68 37.05
N TYR A 123 -20.31 -29.63 36.83
CA TYR A 123 -19.53 -30.26 37.89
C TYR A 123 -18.05 -30.35 37.51
N LEU A 124 -17.19 -30.33 38.52
CA LEU A 124 -15.76 -30.58 38.38
C LEU A 124 -15.53 -32.09 38.21
N TYR A 125 -14.77 -32.51 37.21
CA TYR A 125 -14.46 -33.92 37.00
C TYR A 125 -13.63 -34.48 38.17
N GLU A 126 -13.60 -35.81 38.33
CA GLU A 126 -13.08 -36.47 39.54
C GLU A 126 -11.58 -36.25 39.78
N GLY A 127 -10.73 -36.40 38.78
CA GLY A 127 -9.31 -36.11 38.86
C GLY A 127 -9.07 -34.66 39.28
N PHE A 128 -9.77 -33.71 38.66
CA PHE A 128 -9.66 -32.30 39.07
C PHE A 128 -10.18 -32.04 40.49
N ARG A 129 -11.27 -32.69 40.93
CA ARG A 129 -11.77 -32.58 42.31
C ARG A 129 -10.75 -33.12 43.31
N ASN A 130 -10.17 -34.28 43.02
CA ASN A 130 -9.16 -34.92 43.87
C ASN A 130 -7.88 -34.07 43.94
N LEU A 131 -7.48 -33.46 42.82
CA LEU A 131 -6.34 -32.54 42.78
C LEU A 131 -6.63 -31.26 43.59
N TRP A 132 -7.82 -30.67 43.44
CA TRP A 132 -8.23 -29.48 44.18
C TRP A 132 -8.27 -29.74 45.70
N ALA A 133 -8.80 -30.90 46.11
CA ALA A 133 -8.90 -31.30 47.50
C ALA A 133 -7.65 -32.07 47.99
N ASN A 134 -6.54 -32.05 47.25
CA ASN A 134 -5.34 -32.79 47.60
C ASN A 134 -4.75 -32.29 48.93
N GLU A 135 -4.57 -33.19 49.90
CA GLU A 135 -4.11 -32.81 51.24
C GLU A 135 -2.75 -32.10 51.22
N ARG A 136 -1.82 -32.54 50.36
CA ARG A 136 -0.50 -31.92 50.25
C ARG A 136 -0.62 -30.48 49.73
N LEU A 137 -1.45 -30.27 48.71
CA LEU A 137 -1.73 -28.93 48.18
C LEU A 137 -2.38 -28.03 49.23
N LEU A 138 -3.39 -28.53 49.94
CA LEU A 138 -4.08 -27.75 50.98
C LEU A 138 -3.13 -27.39 52.13
N ASN A 139 -2.26 -28.30 52.55
CA ASN A 139 -1.24 -28.02 53.57
C ASN A 139 -0.23 -26.95 53.13
N LEU A 140 0.14 -26.92 51.85
CA LEU A 140 0.98 -25.87 51.27
C LEU A 140 0.25 -24.52 51.24
N ILE A 141 -1.00 -24.49 50.77
CA ILE A 141 -1.82 -23.28 50.74
C ILE A 141 -2.03 -22.72 52.15
N GLU A 142 -2.21 -23.59 53.14
CA GLU A 142 -2.31 -23.20 54.55
C GLU A 142 -1.06 -22.43 55.04
N GLN A 143 0.14 -22.76 54.54
CA GLN A 143 1.34 -21.98 54.88
C GLN A 143 1.33 -20.56 54.31
N LEU A 144 0.61 -20.34 53.20
CA LEU A 144 0.51 -19.05 52.52
C LEU A 144 -0.59 -18.17 53.10
N ILE A 145 -1.76 -18.73 53.39
CA ILE A 145 -2.96 -17.95 53.78
C ILE A 145 -3.47 -18.22 55.20
N GLY A 146 -2.92 -19.21 55.89
CA GLY A 146 -3.39 -19.67 57.19
C GLY A 146 -4.44 -20.79 57.10
N PRO A 147 -4.96 -21.26 58.26
CA PRO A 147 -5.79 -22.47 58.36
C PRO A 147 -7.20 -22.34 57.75
N ASP A 148 -7.70 -21.11 57.58
CA ASP A 148 -9.05 -20.85 57.07
C ASP A 148 -9.04 -20.78 55.53
N ILE A 149 -9.00 -21.96 54.91
CA ILE A 149 -8.91 -22.09 53.45
C ILE A 149 -10.30 -22.09 52.82
N MET A 150 -10.50 -21.22 51.81
CA MET A 150 -11.67 -21.24 50.92
C MET A 150 -11.24 -21.49 49.48
N GLY A 151 -11.94 -22.41 48.80
CA GLY A 151 -11.73 -22.66 47.37
C GLY A 151 -12.40 -21.60 46.49
N ASN A 152 -11.63 -20.95 45.61
CA ASN A 152 -12.19 -20.04 44.61
C ASN A 152 -12.88 -20.84 43.49
N PRO A 153 -14.19 -20.66 43.21
CA PRO A 153 -14.90 -21.47 42.21
C PRO A 153 -14.40 -21.28 40.77
N VAL A 154 -13.51 -20.31 40.52
CA VAL A 154 -12.89 -20.08 39.22
C VAL A 154 -11.71 -21.02 39.03
N TRP A 155 -11.92 -22.07 38.24
CA TRP A 155 -10.88 -22.93 37.70
C TRP A 155 -10.93 -22.93 36.18
N ASN A 156 -9.78 -23.17 35.56
CA ASN A 156 -9.65 -23.14 34.11
C ASN A 156 -8.72 -24.24 33.63
N VAL A 157 -9.10 -24.91 32.55
CA VAL A 157 -8.15 -25.64 31.70
C VAL A 157 -7.65 -24.63 30.67
N ARG A 158 -6.35 -24.59 30.37
CA ARG A 158 -5.80 -23.63 29.40
C ARG A 158 -5.02 -24.37 28.31
N PRO A 159 -5.71 -25.03 27.37
CA PRO A 159 -5.03 -25.77 26.31
C PRO A 159 -4.35 -24.80 25.33
N LYS A 160 -3.02 -24.90 25.20
CA LYS A 160 -2.26 -24.16 24.20
C LYS A 160 -2.14 -25.03 22.94
N VAL A 161 -2.86 -24.67 21.89
CA VAL A 161 -2.75 -25.34 20.59
C VAL A 161 -1.78 -24.56 19.68
N PRO A 162 -0.96 -25.24 18.86
CA PRO A 162 0.04 -24.57 18.03
C PRO A 162 -0.55 -23.51 17.11
N GLY A 163 0.03 -22.31 17.12
CA GLY A 163 -0.36 -21.21 16.22
C GLY A 163 -1.66 -20.48 16.57
N ASN A 164 -2.32 -20.80 17.70
CA ASN A 164 -3.52 -20.10 18.15
C ASN A 164 -3.17 -19.00 19.16
N GLU A 165 -3.53 -17.76 18.83
CA GLU A 165 -3.29 -16.59 19.70
C GLU A 165 -4.47 -16.28 20.65
N SER A 166 -5.62 -16.95 20.50
CA SER A 166 -6.86 -16.64 21.21
C SER A 166 -6.79 -16.87 22.72
N LEU A 167 -5.82 -17.68 23.18
CA LEU A 167 -5.53 -17.88 24.60
C LEU A 167 -4.22 -17.22 25.05
N VAL A 168 -3.61 -16.35 24.24
CA VAL A 168 -2.51 -15.48 24.68
C VAL A 168 -3.10 -14.41 25.58
N ILE A 169 -2.63 -14.36 26.83
CA ILE A 169 -3.10 -13.40 27.82
C ILE A 169 -2.03 -12.34 28.02
N ALA A 170 -2.41 -11.08 27.88
CA ALA A 170 -1.52 -9.96 28.15
C ALA A 170 -1.07 -9.94 29.62
N TRP A 171 -0.04 -9.18 29.94
CA TRP A 171 0.37 -8.93 31.33
C TRP A 171 -0.82 -8.45 32.16
N HIS A 172 -1.10 -9.14 33.25
CA HIS A 172 -2.21 -8.87 34.15
C HIS A 172 -1.91 -9.46 35.53
N GLN A 173 -2.76 -9.13 36.49
CA GLN A 173 -2.86 -9.82 37.78
C GLN A 173 -4.22 -10.51 37.83
N ASP A 174 -4.27 -11.77 38.30
CA ASP A 174 -5.53 -12.52 38.38
C ASP A 174 -6.59 -11.79 39.22
N ALA A 175 -6.16 -11.07 40.27
CA ALA A 175 -7.03 -10.23 41.08
C ALA A 175 -7.81 -9.21 40.24
N GLY A 176 -7.26 -8.69 39.14
CA GLY A 176 -7.93 -7.75 38.25
C GLY A 176 -9.18 -8.29 37.54
N TYR A 177 -9.45 -9.60 37.60
CA TYR A 177 -10.69 -10.21 37.13
C TYR A 177 -11.76 -10.37 38.23
N THR A 178 -11.44 -9.95 39.45
CA THR A 178 -12.31 -10.11 40.62
C THR A 178 -12.83 -8.76 41.11
N ASP A 179 -13.80 -8.79 42.03
CA ASP A 179 -14.28 -7.57 42.66
C ASP A 179 -13.19 -6.92 43.53
N ASN A 180 -13.20 -5.58 43.63
CA ASN A 180 -12.26 -4.80 44.42
C ASN A 180 -12.22 -5.21 45.90
N GLU A 181 -13.30 -5.81 46.42
CA GLU A 181 -13.33 -6.37 47.78
C GLU A 181 -12.30 -7.50 47.98
N LEU A 182 -11.95 -8.26 46.93
CA LEU A 182 -10.98 -9.35 47.02
C LEU A 182 -9.52 -8.87 46.94
N TYR A 183 -9.25 -7.61 46.59
CA TYR A 183 -7.88 -7.07 46.51
C TYR A 183 -7.18 -7.02 47.87
N GLY A 184 -7.93 -7.08 48.97
CA GLY A 184 -7.38 -7.16 50.33
C GLY A 184 -7.11 -8.58 50.81
N LEU A 185 -7.36 -9.59 49.97
CA LEU A 185 -7.21 -11.01 50.29
C LEU A 185 -6.10 -11.63 49.45
N MET A 186 -5.24 -12.41 50.10
CA MET A 186 -4.29 -13.25 49.39
C MET A 186 -5.04 -14.43 48.78
N VAL A 187 -5.05 -14.50 47.44
CA VAL A 187 -5.63 -15.61 46.68
C VAL A 187 -4.50 -16.25 45.88
N PRO A 188 -3.79 -17.25 46.43
CA PRO A 188 -2.71 -17.92 45.71
C PRO A 188 -3.26 -18.69 44.52
N THR A 189 -2.70 -18.47 43.33
CA THR A 189 -3.00 -19.26 42.13
C THR A 189 -2.01 -20.40 41.99
N THR A 190 -2.51 -21.64 41.94
CA THR A 190 -1.67 -22.81 41.63
C THR A 190 -1.75 -23.12 40.13
N TRP A 191 -0.67 -22.89 39.40
CA TRP A 191 -0.56 -23.27 37.99
C TRP A 191 0.10 -24.64 37.87
N ILE A 192 -0.63 -25.63 37.34
CA ILE A 192 -0.20 -27.03 37.30
C ILE A 192 -0.12 -27.49 35.84
N PRO A 193 1.08 -27.73 35.29
CA PRO A 193 1.22 -28.24 33.93
C PRO A 193 0.82 -29.72 33.87
N LEU A 194 -0.04 -30.07 32.90
CA LEU A 194 -0.39 -31.47 32.61
C LEU A 194 0.52 -32.11 31.55
N LEU A 195 1.54 -31.38 31.09
CA LEU A 195 2.62 -31.82 30.20
C LEU A 195 3.83 -30.92 30.46
N ASP A 196 5.04 -31.35 30.09
CA ASP A 196 6.25 -30.56 30.31
C ASP A 196 6.18 -29.22 29.58
N ALA A 197 5.94 -28.15 30.33
CA ALA A 197 5.76 -26.82 29.79
C ALA A 197 7.11 -26.12 29.61
N ASN A 198 7.30 -25.52 28.45
CA ASN A 198 8.51 -24.81 28.08
C ASN A 198 8.15 -23.60 27.21
N LYS A 199 9.18 -22.84 26.83
CA LYS A 199 9.02 -21.62 26.03
C LYS A 199 8.36 -21.88 24.66
N GLU A 200 8.56 -23.05 24.08
CA GLU A 200 8.06 -23.39 22.74
C GLU A 200 6.59 -23.81 22.74
N ASN A 201 6.11 -24.43 23.83
CA ASN A 201 4.72 -24.87 23.97
C ASN A 201 3.85 -23.95 24.86
N GLY A 202 4.38 -22.78 25.24
CA GLY A 202 3.61 -21.71 25.88
C GLY A 202 3.53 -21.80 27.41
N CYS A 203 4.67 -21.98 28.08
CA CYS A 203 4.77 -21.85 29.53
C CYS A 203 4.35 -20.46 30.05
N LEU A 204 4.07 -20.36 31.35
CA LEU A 204 3.75 -19.10 32.00
C LEU A 204 4.98 -18.19 32.06
N GLU A 205 4.78 -16.89 31.83
CA GLU A 205 5.77 -15.85 32.14
C GLU A 205 5.35 -15.15 33.43
N LEU A 206 6.26 -15.08 34.40
CA LEU A 206 6.06 -14.43 35.69
C LEU A 206 7.01 -13.24 35.82
N GLN A 207 6.54 -12.18 36.48
CA GLN A 207 7.33 -11.00 36.78
C GLN A 207 7.58 -10.96 38.28
N GLU A 208 8.84 -11.14 38.68
CA GLU A 208 9.23 -11.11 40.09
C GLU A 208 8.95 -9.73 40.70
N HIS A 209 8.50 -9.71 41.97
CA HIS A 209 8.24 -8.49 42.73
C HIS A 209 9.47 -7.57 42.80
N THR A 210 10.63 -8.13 43.13
CA THR A 210 11.90 -7.42 43.26
C THR A 210 12.38 -6.80 41.93
N ALA A 211 12.08 -7.46 40.82
CA ALA A 211 12.46 -7.01 39.49
C ALA A 211 11.46 -6.01 38.87
N PHE A 212 10.27 -5.81 39.46
CA PHE A 212 9.21 -4.99 38.87
C PHE A 212 9.67 -3.54 38.59
N ALA A 213 10.32 -2.88 39.55
CA ALA A 213 10.78 -1.50 39.38
C ALA A 213 11.86 -1.37 38.27
N VAL A 214 12.78 -2.33 38.20
CA VAL A 214 13.87 -2.35 37.20
C VAL A 214 13.32 -2.66 35.81
N ASN A 215 12.46 -3.68 35.69
CA ASN A 215 11.86 -4.08 34.42
C ASN A 215 10.88 -3.02 33.90
N PHE A 216 10.14 -2.36 34.79
CA PHE A 216 9.29 -1.22 34.43
C PHE A 216 10.13 -0.08 33.86
N LEU A 217 11.23 0.30 34.51
CA LEU A 217 12.14 1.33 34.02
C LEU A 217 12.76 0.95 32.67
N LEU A 218 13.22 -0.30 32.52
CA LEU A 218 13.75 -0.82 31.25
C LEU A 218 12.71 -0.82 30.13
N SER A 219 11.44 -1.12 30.44
CA SER A 219 10.35 -1.07 29.45
C SER A 219 10.11 0.36 28.96
N TYR A 220 10.20 1.35 29.85
CA TYR A 220 10.07 2.76 29.51
C TYR A 220 11.23 3.22 28.63
N VAL A 221 12.47 2.84 28.98
CA VAL A 221 13.66 3.12 28.17
C VAL A 221 13.54 2.49 26.78
N LYS A 222 13.11 1.22 26.67
CA LYS A 222 12.89 0.56 25.37
C LYS A 222 11.87 1.30 24.52
N ARG A 223 10.73 1.70 25.10
CA ARG A 223 9.72 2.50 24.38
C ARG A 223 10.28 3.84 23.93
N LEU A 224 11.05 4.52 24.77
CA LEU A 224 11.72 5.77 24.41
C LEU A 224 12.70 5.58 23.24
N VAL A 225 13.50 4.51 23.24
CA VAL A 225 14.42 4.18 22.13
C VAL A 225 13.65 3.96 20.83
N VAL A 226 12.54 3.22 20.87
CA VAL A 226 11.68 3.00 19.68
C VAL A 226 11.11 4.32 19.17
N VAL A 227 10.60 5.17 20.06
CA VAL A 227 10.08 6.49 19.70
C VAL A 227 11.16 7.33 19.02
N VAL A 228 12.36 7.40 19.60
CA VAL A 228 13.50 8.11 19.02
C VAL A 228 13.87 7.54 17.64
N ALA A 229 13.90 6.21 17.49
CA ALA A 229 14.19 5.57 16.21
C ALA A 229 13.16 5.93 15.12
N VAL A 230 11.87 5.99 15.47
CA VAL A 230 10.81 6.43 14.55
C VAL A 230 11.00 7.88 14.13
N PHE A 231 11.31 8.78 15.06
CA PHE A 231 11.61 10.18 14.72
C PHE A 231 12.82 10.32 13.79
N VAL A 232 13.88 9.55 14.02
CA VAL A 232 15.06 9.53 13.15
C VAL A 232 14.69 9.01 11.75
N ALA A 233 13.91 7.91 11.66
CA ALA A 233 13.47 7.38 10.39
C ALA A 233 12.59 8.37 9.60
N LEU A 234 11.65 9.05 10.28
CA LEU A 234 10.83 10.11 9.68
C LEU A 234 11.70 11.26 9.17
N ALA A 235 12.70 11.70 9.94
CA ALA A 235 13.62 12.75 9.50
C ALA A 235 14.40 12.33 8.23
N VAL A 236 14.85 11.08 8.15
CA VAL A 236 15.51 10.54 6.95
C VAL A 236 14.56 10.55 5.75
N VAL A 237 13.31 10.11 5.92
CA VAL A 237 12.30 10.14 4.85
C VAL A 237 12.06 11.56 4.36
N VAL A 238 11.92 12.53 5.26
CA VAL A 238 11.76 13.95 4.89
C VAL A 238 12.95 14.44 4.07
N VAL A 239 14.19 14.14 4.50
CA VAL A 239 15.40 14.51 3.75
C VAL A 239 15.39 13.88 2.35
N VAL A 240 15.06 12.59 2.24
CA VAL A 240 14.99 11.89 0.94
C VAL A 240 13.94 12.52 0.02
N VAL A 241 12.74 12.83 0.55
CA VAL A 241 11.68 13.49 -0.23
C VAL A 241 12.13 14.86 -0.71
N VAL A 242 12.76 15.66 0.15
CA VAL A 242 13.31 16.98 -0.23
C VAL A 242 14.33 16.83 -1.35
N VAL A 243 15.27 15.88 -1.23
CA VAL A 243 16.27 15.62 -2.28
C VAL A 243 15.61 15.22 -3.60
N VAL A 244 14.64 14.31 -3.58
CA VAL A 244 13.91 13.89 -4.78
C VAL A 244 13.17 15.06 -5.43
N VAL A 245 12.47 15.89 -4.65
CA VAL A 245 11.79 17.08 -5.17
C VAL A 245 12.78 18.05 -5.81
N VAL A 246 13.92 18.31 -5.16
CA VAL A 246 14.98 19.17 -5.72
C VAL A 246 15.49 18.60 -7.04
N VAL A 247 15.75 17.29 -7.12
CA VAL A 247 16.19 16.64 -8.37
C VAL A 247 15.14 16.75 -9.47
N VAL A 248 13.85 16.51 -9.16
CA VAL A 248 12.75 16.64 -10.12
C VAL A 248 12.63 18.07 -10.65
N VAL A 249 12.75 19.08 -9.78
CA VAL A 249 12.73 20.49 -10.18
C VAL A 249 13.91 20.81 -11.09
N ILE A 250 15.13 20.35 -10.76
CA ILE A 250 16.32 20.54 -11.60
C ILE A 250 16.12 19.91 -12.98
N VAL A 251 15.61 18.68 -13.05
CA VAL A 251 15.35 17.97 -14.32
C VAL A 251 14.27 18.70 -15.13
N ALA A 252 13.19 19.15 -14.50
CA ALA A 252 12.13 19.90 -15.17
C ALA A 252 12.66 21.22 -15.76
N LEU A 253 13.48 21.97 -15.01
CA LEU A 253 14.13 23.17 -15.50
C LEU A 253 15.05 22.89 -16.70
N ALA A 254 15.83 21.80 -16.65
CA ALA A 254 16.67 21.39 -17.76
C ALA A 254 15.85 21.07 -19.03
N VAL A 255 14.71 20.38 -18.89
CA VAL A 255 13.79 20.10 -20.00
C VAL A 255 13.24 21.40 -20.59
N VAL A 256 12.83 22.36 -19.75
CA VAL A 256 12.34 23.67 -20.22
C VAL A 256 13.41 24.38 -21.04
N VAL A 257 14.67 24.39 -20.59
CA VAL A 257 15.79 25.00 -21.34
C VAL A 257 15.96 24.34 -22.71
N VAL A 258 15.91 23.00 -22.78
CA VAL A 258 16.02 22.26 -24.05
C VAL A 258 14.84 22.59 -24.98
N VAL A 259 13.60 22.60 -24.47
CA VAL A 259 12.41 22.94 -25.27
C VAL A 259 12.50 24.36 -25.81
N VAL A 260 12.90 25.32 -25.00
CA VAL A 260 13.11 26.72 -25.44
C VAL A 260 14.16 26.78 -26.54
N ALA A 261 15.29 26.08 -26.39
CA ALA A 261 16.33 26.05 -27.41
C ALA A 261 15.81 25.45 -28.74
N VAL A 262 15.02 24.38 -28.68
CA VAL A 262 14.39 23.76 -29.88
C VAL A 262 13.40 24.71 -30.54
N VAL A 263 12.51 25.35 -29.76
CA VAL A 263 11.52 26.31 -30.28
C VAL A 263 12.21 27.49 -30.95
N VAL A 264 13.24 28.06 -30.32
CA VAL A 264 14.06 29.13 -30.91
C VAL A 264 14.72 28.65 -32.20
N GLY A 265 15.30 27.44 -32.21
CA GLY A 265 15.89 26.84 -33.41
C GLY A 265 14.88 26.70 -34.56
N VAL A 266 13.68 26.19 -34.28
CA VAL A 266 12.60 26.07 -35.27
C VAL A 266 12.17 27.44 -35.77
N LEU A 267 12.01 28.43 -34.90
CA LEU A 267 11.62 29.78 -35.28
C LEU A 267 12.64 30.41 -36.24
N VAL A 268 13.94 30.23 -35.96
CA VAL A 268 15.02 30.68 -36.85
C VAL A 268 14.92 30.01 -38.22
N VAL A 269 14.68 28.69 -38.28
CA VAL A 269 14.50 27.98 -39.55
C VAL A 269 13.28 28.50 -40.31
N VAL A 270 12.15 28.72 -39.64
CA VAL A 270 10.94 29.29 -40.26
C VAL A 270 11.22 30.67 -40.85
N VAL A 271 11.89 31.54 -40.09
CA VAL A 271 12.28 32.88 -40.57
C VAL A 271 13.17 32.77 -41.81
N VAL A 272 14.17 31.88 -41.81
CA VAL A 272 15.04 31.65 -42.97
C VAL A 272 14.23 31.18 -44.18
N VAL A 273 13.32 30.22 -44.00
CA VAL A 273 12.47 29.72 -45.09
C VAL A 273 11.59 30.85 -45.65
N VAL A 274 10.92 31.63 -44.80
CA VAL A 274 10.08 32.75 -45.23
C VAL A 274 10.90 33.79 -46.01
N VAL A 275 12.09 34.14 -45.54
CA VAL A 275 12.99 35.07 -46.24
C VAL A 275 13.40 34.51 -47.60
N VAL A 276 13.81 33.24 -47.67
CA VAL A 276 14.19 32.59 -48.94
C VAL A 276 13.00 32.54 -49.90
N THR A 277 11.80 32.18 -49.44
CA THR A 277 10.59 32.16 -50.27
C THR A 277 10.24 33.55 -50.79
N LEU A 278 10.32 34.59 -49.94
CA LEU A 278 10.13 35.99 -50.36
C LEU A 278 11.12 36.39 -51.46
N VAL A 279 12.39 36.03 -51.31
CA VAL A 279 13.42 36.28 -52.33
C VAL A 279 13.06 35.59 -53.64
N VAL A 280 12.64 34.32 -53.61
CA VAL A 280 12.20 33.58 -54.80
C VAL A 280 11.01 34.26 -55.48
N VAL A 281 9.99 34.65 -54.72
CA VAL A 281 8.81 35.35 -55.27
C VAL A 281 9.20 36.67 -55.91
N VAL A 282 10.09 37.45 -55.27
CA VAL A 282 10.61 38.70 -55.85
C VAL A 282 11.33 38.43 -57.17
N VAL A 283 12.17 37.40 -57.23
CA VAL A 283 12.88 37.00 -58.46
C VAL A 283 11.87 36.60 -59.55
N GLU A 284 10.86 35.80 -59.23
CA GLU A 284 9.82 35.40 -60.19
C GLU A 284 9.04 36.60 -60.74
N VAL A 285 8.63 37.54 -59.88
CA VAL A 285 7.92 38.76 -60.29
C VAL A 285 8.79 39.61 -61.22
N VAL A 286 10.09 39.75 -60.94
CA VAL A 286 11.04 40.45 -61.80
C VAL A 286 11.17 39.74 -63.15
N VAL A 287 11.29 38.41 -63.17
CA VAL A 287 11.37 37.60 -64.41
C VAL A 287 10.11 37.74 -65.25
N VAL A 288 8.92 37.67 -64.63
CA VAL A 288 7.64 37.87 -65.32
C VAL A 288 7.53 39.29 -65.87
N ALA A 289 7.91 40.30 -65.10
CA ALA A 289 7.90 41.69 -65.57
C ALA A 289 8.82 41.88 -66.78
N LEU A 290 10.03 41.29 -66.76
CA LEU A 290 10.95 41.30 -67.90
C LEU A 290 10.36 40.58 -69.13
N LEU A 291 9.72 39.42 -68.94
CA LEU A 291 9.02 38.69 -70.00
C LEU A 291 7.89 39.52 -70.62
N VAL A 292 7.08 40.21 -69.80
CA VAL A 292 6.02 41.11 -70.29
C VAL A 292 6.63 42.23 -71.12
N VAL A 293 7.73 42.85 -70.67
CA VAL A 293 8.44 43.87 -71.46
C VAL A 293 8.89 43.33 -72.82
N VAL A 294 9.45 42.11 -72.85
CA VAL A 294 9.86 41.44 -74.10
C VAL A 294 8.67 41.16 -75.01
N VAL A 295 7.56 40.64 -74.48
CA VAL A 295 6.34 40.34 -75.27
C VAL A 295 5.73 41.62 -75.83
N VAL A 296 5.65 42.68 -75.03
CA VAL A 296 5.17 43.99 -75.49
C VAL A 296 6.09 44.52 -76.60
N ALA A 297 7.41 44.45 -76.44
CA ALA A 297 8.36 44.85 -77.47
C ALA A 297 8.15 44.06 -78.78
N LEU A 298 7.96 42.74 -78.69
CA LEU A 298 7.67 41.89 -79.85
C LEU A 298 6.33 42.24 -80.52
N LEU A 299 5.28 42.51 -79.75
CA LEU A 299 3.98 42.96 -80.28
C LEU A 299 4.12 44.30 -81.01
N VAL A 300 4.88 45.25 -80.46
CA VAL A 300 5.17 46.52 -81.15
C VAL A 300 5.87 46.25 -82.47
N VAL A 301 6.85 45.35 -82.51
CA VAL A 301 7.53 44.96 -83.77
C VAL A 301 6.54 44.38 -84.78
N VAL A 302 5.64 43.48 -84.36
CA VAL A 302 4.62 42.89 -85.25
C VAL A 302 3.70 43.96 -85.83
N VAL A 303 3.19 44.87 -84.99
CA VAL A 303 2.33 45.98 -85.43
C VAL A 303 3.06 46.89 -86.41
N VAL A 304 4.33 47.22 -86.14
CA VAL A 304 5.16 48.02 -87.06
C VAL A 304 5.33 47.29 -88.39
N VAL A 305 5.59 45.99 -88.39
CA VAL A 305 5.71 45.18 -89.61
C VAL A 305 4.39 45.17 -90.40
N GLU A 306 3.24 44.96 -89.75
CA GLU A 306 1.93 45.02 -90.41
C GLU A 306 1.66 46.38 -91.06
N VAL A 307 1.93 47.48 -90.35
CA VAL A 307 1.79 48.84 -90.88
C VAL A 307 2.69 49.04 -92.11
N VAL A 308 3.94 48.59 -92.04
CA VAL A 308 4.87 48.65 -93.18
C VAL A 308 4.35 47.85 -94.37
N VAL A 309 3.82 46.64 -94.15
CA VAL A 309 3.24 45.80 -95.21
C VAL A 309 2.04 46.50 -95.86
N VAL A 310 1.13 47.07 -95.08
CA VAL A 310 -0.04 47.82 -95.60
C VAL A 310 0.40 49.01 -96.45
N VAL A 311 1.40 49.78 -95.99
CA VAL A 311 1.95 50.92 -96.72
C VAL A 311 2.60 50.47 -98.04
N VAL A 312 3.37 49.37 -98.02
CA VAL A 312 3.99 48.82 -99.23
C VAL A 312 2.94 48.34 -100.23
N VAL A 313 1.90 47.63 -99.79
CA VAL A 313 0.78 47.18 -100.66
C VAL A 313 0.05 48.38 -101.27
N ALA A 314 -0.20 49.43 -100.50
CA ALA A 314 -0.81 50.66 -101.00
C ALA A 314 0.07 51.34 -102.07
N LEU A 315 1.38 51.44 -101.83
CA LEU A 315 2.35 51.95 -102.82
C LEU A 315 2.36 51.13 -104.11
N VAL A 316 2.36 49.80 -104.01
CA VAL A 316 2.30 48.91 -105.18
C VAL A 316 1.00 49.13 -105.96
N ALA A 317 -0.15 49.25 -105.27
CA ALA A 317 -1.42 49.55 -105.92
C ALA A 317 -1.38 50.87 -106.69
N VAL A 318 -0.79 51.93 -106.13
CA VAL A 318 -0.57 53.22 -106.82
C VAL A 318 0.29 53.03 -108.07
N VAL A 319 1.39 52.29 -107.98
CA VAL A 319 2.27 52.02 -109.14
C VAL A 319 1.50 51.27 -110.24
N VAL A 320 0.70 50.27 -109.89
CA VAL A 320 -0.13 49.52 -110.86
C VAL A 320 -1.12 50.44 -111.56
N VAL A 321 -1.81 51.32 -110.83
CA VAL A 321 -2.73 52.32 -111.41
C VAL A 321 -1.99 53.24 -112.39
N VAL A 322 -0.81 53.74 -112.01
CA VAL A 322 0.00 54.60 -112.90
C VAL A 322 0.40 53.85 -114.17
N VAL A 323 0.84 52.59 -114.06
CA VAL A 323 1.21 51.76 -115.23
C VAL A 323 0.00 51.55 -116.15
N VAL A 324 -1.17 51.23 -115.60
CA VAL A 324 -2.40 51.05 -116.39
C VAL A 324 -2.77 52.33 -117.13
N VAL A 325 -2.70 53.49 -116.47
CA VAL A 325 -2.98 54.80 -117.09
C VAL A 325 -2.00 55.06 -118.25
N VAL A 326 -0.70 54.82 -118.05
CA VAL A 326 0.31 55.00 -119.11
C VAL A 326 0.05 54.08 -120.31
N VAL A 327 -0.33 52.82 -120.08
CA VAL A 327 -0.66 51.88 -121.14
C VAL A 327 -1.90 52.33 -121.92
N VAL A 328 -2.97 52.74 -121.23
CA VAL A 328 -4.20 53.25 -121.87
C VAL A 328 -3.90 54.49 -122.71
N VAL A 329 -3.12 55.44 -122.18
CA VAL A 329 -2.70 56.64 -122.94
C VAL A 329 -1.93 56.25 -124.21
N LYS A 330 -0.99 55.30 -124.14
CA LYS A 330 -0.27 54.81 -125.33
C LYS A 330 -1.20 54.16 -126.35
N VAL A 331 -2.16 53.35 -125.91
CA VAL A 331 -3.14 52.71 -126.81
C VAL A 331 -4.01 53.77 -127.49
N VAL A 332 -4.48 54.78 -126.76
CA VAL A 332 -5.25 55.90 -127.32
C VAL A 332 -4.43 56.66 -128.37
N VAL A 333 -3.16 56.96 -128.07
CA VAL A 333 -2.25 57.62 -129.04
C VAL A 333 -2.08 56.79 -130.31
N VAL A 334 -1.86 55.48 -130.20
CA VAL A 334 -1.73 54.57 -131.36
C VAL A 334 -3.02 54.53 -132.18
N VAL A 335 -4.18 54.48 -131.54
CA VAL A 335 -5.49 54.49 -132.22
C VAL A 335 -5.74 55.83 -132.93
N VAL A 336 -5.41 56.96 -132.31
CA VAL A 336 -5.54 58.29 -132.92
C VAL A 336 -4.63 58.42 -134.15
N VAL A 337 -3.38 57.96 -134.07
CA VAL A 337 -2.45 57.95 -135.21
C VAL A 337 -2.97 57.06 -136.34
N PHE A 338 -3.54 55.88 -136.01
CA PHE A 338 -4.11 54.97 -137.00
C PHE A 338 -5.37 55.54 -137.69
N VAL A 339 -6.23 56.24 -136.95
CA VAL A 339 -7.43 56.91 -137.50
C VAL A 339 -7.03 58.10 -138.39
N LEU A 340 -6.02 58.88 -138.01
CA LEU A 340 -5.53 59.99 -138.85
C LEU A 340 -4.96 59.51 -140.20
N ALA A 341 -4.32 58.33 -140.24
CA ALA A 341 -3.79 57.75 -141.47
C ALA A 341 -4.88 57.32 -142.48
N LEU A 342 -6.10 57.00 -142.01
CA LEU A 342 -7.22 56.54 -142.85
C LEU A 342 -7.91 57.66 -143.65
N VAL A 343 -7.65 58.94 -143.33
CA VAL A 343 -8.42 60.09 -143.87
C VAL A 343 -7.67 60.86 -144.98
N GLY A 344 -6.52 60.36 -145.47
CA GLY A 344 -5.87 60.90 -146.67
C GLY A 344 -5.39 62.35 -146.57
N VAL A 345 -5.08 62.80 -145.34
CA VAL A 345 -4.42 64.08 -145.06
C VAL A 345 -3.05 63.76 -144.49
N VAL A 346 -2.02 64.40 -145.04
CA VAL A 346 -0.59 64.38 -144.69
C VAL A 346 0.28 63.43 -145.54
N GLY A 347 1.01 64.08 -146.46
CA GLY A 347 2.34 63.64 -146.87
C GLY A 347 3.42 64.31 -146.00
N VAL A 348 4.51 63.57 -145.81
CA VAL A 348 5.88 64.01 -145.44
C VAL A 348 6.08 64.59 -144.02
N VAL A 349 7.05 63.95 -143.35
CA VAL A 349 7.92 64.34 -142.22
C VAL A 349 7.53 63.91 -140.78
N LEU A 350 8.45 63.09 -140.25
CA LEU A 350 8.80 62.70 -138.87
C LEU A 350 7.91 61.69 -138.14
#